data_AF-A0A520A2I1-F1
#
_entry.id   AF-A0A520A2I1-F1
#
_cell.length_a   1.000
_cell.length_b   1.000
_cell.length_c   1.000
_cell.angle_alpha   90.00
_cell.angle_beta   90.00
_cell.angle_gamma   90.00
#
_symmetry.space_group_name_H-M   'P 1'
#
loop_
_entity.id
_entity.type
_entity.pdbx_description
1 polymer ?
#
loop_
_entity_poly.entity_id
_entity_poly.type
_entity_poly.pdbx_seq_one_letter_code
_entity_poly.pdbx_strand_id
1 'polypeptide(L)'
;MELNEKGYYFTVLMFGLFAVISLQKAVRDKLEGIPVTEIYYGISWFSTLLTITLLVIGLWNAELLPSEKGFYAFAFLLAIFGAITVQKNTRDSKLATNDQNLN
;
A
#
# COMPACT_ATOMS: atom_id res chain seq x y z
N MET A 1 -5.60 -11.12 22.17
CA MET A 1 -5.54 -11.32 20.71
C MET A 1 -4.90 -12.65 20.40
N GLU A 2 -5.68 -13.56 19.83
CA GLU A 2 -5.25 -14.88 19.38
C GLU A 2 -4.26 -14.77 18.21
N LEU A 3 -3.55 -15.86 17.90
CA LEU A 3 -2.50 -15.85 16.87
C LEU A 3 -3.08 -15.65 15.45
N ASN A 4 -4.27 -16.19 15.19
CA ASN A 4 -5.05 -15.99 13.97
C ASN A 4 -5.38 -14.50 13.73
N GLU A 5 -5.79 -13.77 14.76
CA GLU A 5 -6.12 -12.34 14.71
C GLU A 5 -4.87 -11.51 14.40
N LYS A 6 -3.73 -11.84 15.03
CA LYS A 6 -2.45 -11.20 14.70
C LYS A 6 -2.04 -11.45 13.24
N GLY A 7 -2.23 -12.69 12.78
CA GLY A 7 -2.01 -13.07 11.39
C GLY A 7 -2.88 -12.27 10.43
N TYR A 8 -4.16 -12.08 10.77
CA TYR A 8 -5.10 -11.27 9.99
C TYR A 8 -4.59 -9.84 9.79
N TYR A 9 -4.22 -9.12 10.86
CA TYR A 9 -3.72 -7.74 10.73
C TYR A 9 -2.42 -7.67 9.94
N PHE A 10 -1.53 -8.64 10.12
CA PHE A 10 -0.29 -8.71 9.35
C PHE A 10 -0.56 -8.94 7.86
N THR A 11 -1.46 -9.86 7.51
CA THR A 11 -1.84 -10.12 6.11
C THR A 11 -2.50 -8.89 5.49
N VAL A 12 -3.41 -8.21 6.20
CA VAL A 12 -4.03 -6.97 5.73
C VAL A 12 -2.98 -5.89 5.49
N LEU A 13 -2.00 -5.74 6.39
CA LEU A 13 -0.88 -4.83 6.22
C LEU A 13 -0.07 -5.16 4.95
N MET A 14 0.43 -6.39 4.84
CA MET A 14 1.25 -6.79 3.69
C MET A 14 0.51 -6.67 2.36
N PHE A 15 -0.77 -7.08 2.33
CA PHE A 15 -1.59 -6.96 1.13
C PHE A 15 -1.90 -5.49 0.80
N GLY A 16 -2.14 -4.63 1.80
CA GLY A 16 -2.33 -3.19 1.63
C GLY A 16 -1.10 -2.50 1.04
N LEU A 17 0.10 -2.83 1.52
CA LEU A 17 1.36 -2.31 0.97
C LEU A 17 1.55 -2.72 -0.50
N PHE A 18 1.29 -3.98 -0.83
CA PHE A 18 1.36 -4.45 -2.21
C PHE A 18 0.32 -3.76 -3.10
N ALA A 19 -0.92 -3.66 -2.64
CA ALA A 19 -2.02 -3.07 -3.40
C ALA A 19 -1.76 -1.59 -3.72
N VAL A 20 -1.33 -0.80 -2.72
CA VAL A 20 -1.09 0.63 -2.93
C VAL A 20 0.12 0.90 -3.84
N ILE A 21 1.20 0.11 -3.72
CA ILE A 21 2.36 0.19 -4.63
C ILE A 21 1.93 -0.13 -6.06
N SER A 22 1.09 -1.16 -6.24
CA SER A 22 0.55 -1.57 -7.54
C SER A 22 -0.33 -0.49 -8.14
N LEU A 23 -1.22 0.10 -7.32
CA LEU A 23 -2.08 1.19 -7.74
C LEU A 23 -1.27 2.42 -8.16
N GLN A 24 -0.29 2.84 -7.36
CA GLN A 24 0.50 4.03 -7.68
C GLN A 24 1.33 3.82 -8.95
N LYS A 25 1.84 2.60 -9.15
CA LYS A 25 2.50 2.23 -10.40
C LYS A 25 1.53 2.29 -11.58
N ALA A 26 0.36 1.68 -11.48
CA ALA A 26 -0.64 1.66 -12.56
C ALA A 26 -1.12 3.06 -12.96
N VAL A 27 -1.41 3.92 -11.96
CA VAL A 27 -1.79 5.33 -12.18
C VAL A 27 -0.67 6.08 -12.91
N ARG A 28 0.57 5.95 -12.42
CA ARG A 28 1.73 6.60 -13.04
C ARG A 28 1.94 6.10 -14.46
N ASP A 29 1.96 4.80 -14.68
CA ASP A 29 2.21 4.20 -16.00
C ASP A 29 1.18 4.71 -17.02
N LYS A 30 -0.10 4.85 -16.60
CA LYS A 30 -1.16 5.45 -17.42
C LYS A 30 -0.88 6.93 -17.76
N LEU A 31 -0.32 7.71 -16.82
CA LEU A 31 0.07 9.12 -17.03
C LEU A 31 1.32 9.27 -17.91
N GLU A 32 2.25 8.31 -17.83
CA GLU A 32 3.48 8.26 -18.63
C GLU A 32 3.26 7.63 -20.02
N GLY A 33 2.03 7.23 -20.36
CA GLY A 33 1.69 6.61 -21.65
C GLY A 33 2.13 5.15 -21.79
N ILE A 34 2.55 4.51 -20.69
CA ILE A 34 2.90 3.10 -20.63
C ILE A 34 1.59 2.29 -20.64
N PRO A 35 1.45 1.24 -21.48
CA PRO A 35 0.22 0.48 -21.57
C PRO A 35 -0.09 -0.25 -20.27
N VAL A 36 -1.27 0.03 -19.69
CA VAL A 36 -1.82 -0.63 -18.51
C VAL A 36 -3.19 -1.20 -18.86
N THR A 37 -3.45 -2.46 -18.50
CA THR A 37 -4.77 -3.04 -18.72
C THR A 37 -5.79 -2.45 -17.75
N GLU A 38 -6.99 -2.10 -18.24
CA GLU A 38 -8.06 -1.55 -17.40
C GLU A 38 -8.45 -2.51 -16.27
N ILE A 39 -8.34 -3.83 -16.50
CA ILE A 39 -8.55 -4.85 -15.47
C ILE A 39 -7.52 -4.71 -14.35
N TYR A 40 -6.22 -4.60 -14.68
CA TYR A 40 -5.17 -4.44 -13.66
C TYR A 40 -5.33 -3.15 -12.85
N TYR A 41 -5.68 -2.06 -13.53
CA TYR A 41 -5.99 -0.79 -12.88
C TYR A 41 -7.18 -0.91 -11.91
N GLY A 42 -8.27 -1.53 -12.37
CA GLY A 42 -9.48 -1.76 -11.57
C GLY A 42 -9.23 -2.65 -10.35
N ILE A 43 -8.53 -3.79 -10.50
CA ILE A 43 -8.23 -4.68 -9.37
C ILE A 43 -7.25 -4.05 -8.37
N SER A 44 -6.35 -3.18 -8.82
CA SER A 44 -5.42 -2.46 -7.93
C SER A 44 -6.19 -1.50 -7.03
N TRP A 45 -7.09 -0.69 -7.61
CA TRP A 45 -8.00 0.17 -6.86
C TRP A 45 -8.86 -0.59 -5.87
N PHE A 46 -9.51 -1.66 -6.36
CA PHE A 46 -10.37 -2.50 -5.53
C PHE A 46 -9.60 -3.12 -4.36
N SER A 47 -8.40 -3.65 -4.60
CA SER A 47 -7.56 -4.26 -3.56
C SER A 47 -7.14 -3.25 -2.49
N THR A 48 -6.77 -2.03 -2.89
CA THR A 48 -6.45 -0.96 -1.95
C THR A 48 -7.64 -0.64 -1.04
N LEU A 49 -8.83 -0.43 -1.62
CA LEU A 49 -10.04 -0.15 -0.85
C LEU A 49 -10.45 -1.32 0.05
N LEU A 50 -10.28 -2.55 -0.44
CA LEU A 50 -10.58 -3.76 0.31
C LEU A 50 -9.71 -3.86 1.57
N THR A 51 -8.39 -3.61 1.46
CA THR A 51 -7.49 -3.68 2.62
C THR A 51 -7.81 -2.64 3.69
N ILE A 52 -8.16 -1.41 3.27
CA ILE A 52 -8.60 -0.35 4.19
C ILE A 52 -9.90 -0.77 4.89
N THR A 53 -10.86 -1.31 4.13
CA THR A 53 -12.14 -1.76 4.67
C THR A 53 -11.96 -2.91 5.66
N LEU A 54 -11.14 -3.90 5.32
CA LEU A 54 -10.82 -5.03 6.19
C LEU A 54 -10.12 -4.59 7.48
N LEU A 55 -9.21 -3.61 7.41
CA LEU A 55 -8.59 -3.04 8.60
C LEU A 55 -9.63 -2.38 9.50
N VAL A 56 -10.51 -1.53 8.94
CA VAL A 56 -11.55 -0.83 9.69
C VAL A 56 -12.49 -1.83 10.37
N ILE A 57 -12.98 -2.83 9.63
CA ILE A 57 -13.86 -3.88 10.17
C ILE A 57 -13.13 -4.68 11.26
N GLY A 58 -11.87 -5.04 11.04
CA GLY A 58 -11.07 -5.77 12.02
C GLY A 58 -10.95 -5.00 13.33
N LEU A 59 -10.50 -3.74 13.26
CA LEU A 59 -10.33 -2.89 14.44
C LEU A 59 -11.65 -2.57 15.13
N TRP A 60 -12.74 -2.43 14.38
CA TRP A 60 -14.07 -2.22 14.94
C TRP A 60 -14.49 -3.39 15.83
N ASN A 61 -14.30 -4.63 15.35
CA ASN A 61 -14.70 -5.85 16.04
C ASN A 61 -13.69 -6.36 17.08
N ALA A 62 -12.44 -5.87 17.05
CA ALA A 62 -11.43 -6.34 17.98
C ALA A 62 -11.70 -5.90 19.42
N GLU A 63 -11.56 -6.83 20.37
CA GLU A 63 -11.52 -6.55 21.80
C GLU A 63 -10.13 -6.03 22.21
N LEU A 64 -9.83 -4.80 21.79
CA LEU A 64 -8.59 -4.07 22.08
C LEU A 64 -8.89 -2.74 22.75
N LEU A 65 -7.92 -2.21 23.50
CA LEU A 65 -8.02 -0.87 24.05
C LEU A 65 -8.08 0.17 22.91
N PRO A 66 -8.77 1.31 23.10
CA PRO A 66 -8.84 2.36 22.07
C PRO A 66 -7.46 2.84 21.59
N SER A 67 -6.48 2.93 22.50
CA SER A 67 -5.10 3.30 22.19
C SER A 67 -4.40 2.27 21.28
N GLU A 68 -4.64 0.98 21.51
CA GLU A 68 -4.08 -0.11 20.68
C GLU A 68 -4.71 -0.09 19.28
N LYS A 69 -6.02 0.11 19.18
CA LYS A 69 -6.71 0.27 17.88
C LYS A 69 -6.15 1.45 17.08
N GLY A 70 -5.95 2.58 17.76
CA GLY A 70 -5.31 3.75 17.17
C GLY A 70 -3.90 3.44 16.67
N PHE A 71 -3.10 2.74 17.49
CA PHE A 71 -1.74 2.34 17.11
C PHE A 71 -1.73 1.51 15.81
N TYR A 72 -2.60 0.50 15.66
CA TYR A 72 -2.69 -0.29 14.44
C TYR A 72 -3.12 0.54 13.22
N ALA A 73 -4.11 1.43 13.38
CA ALA A 73 -4.57 2.29 12.30
C ALA A 73 -3.46 3.24 11.80
N PHE A 74 -2.76 3.90 12.72
CA PHE A 74 -1.65 4.79 12.38
C PHE A 74 -0.44 4.03 11.81
N ALA A 75 -0.11 2.87 12.36
CA ALA A 75 0.98 2.04 11.83
C ALA A 75 0.70 1.63 10.38
N PHE A 76 -0.54 1.22 10.06
CA PHE A 76 -0.93 0.90 8.69
C PHE A 76 -0.83 2.09 7.75
N LEU A 77 -1.35 3.26 8.16
CA LEU A 77 -1.29 4.49 7.37
C LEU A 77 0.15 4.92 7.09
N LEU A 78 0.99 4.94 8.13
CA LEU A 78 2.41 5.31 8.01
C LEU A 78 3.18 4.30 7.16
N ALA A 79 2.86 3.01 7.25
CA ALA A 79 3.48 1.98 6.42
C ALA A 79 3.14 2.16 4.93
N ILE A 80 1.87 2.46 4.61
CA ILE A 80 1.45 2.77 3.23
C ILE A 80 2.18 4.01 2.72
N PHE A 81 2.23 5.07 3.52
CA PHE A 81 2.95 6.29 3.16
C PHE A 81 4.44 6.02 2.93
N GLY A 82 5.08 5.27 3.82
CA GLY A 82 6.47 4.84 3.71
C GLY A 82 6.72 4.03 2.43
N ALA A 83 5.85 3.08 2.11
CA ALA A 83 5.94 2.28 0.90
C ALA A 83 5.87 3.13 -0.38
N ILE A 84 4.91 4.06 -0.45
CA ILE A 84 4.76 4.95 -1.62
C ILE A 84 5.97 5.88 -1.76
N THR A 85 6.44 6.47 -0.66
CA THR A 85 7.59 7.39 -0.68
C THR A 85 8.87 6.68 -1.08
N VAL A 86 9.14 5.49 -0.54
CA VAL A 86 10.29 4.66 -0.94
C VAL A 86 10.21 4.26 -2.41
N GLN A 87 9.02 3.87 -2.90
CA GLN A 87 8.82 3.52 -4.31
C GLN A 87 9.16 4.69 -5.24
N LYS A 88 8.66 5.90 -4.91
CA LYS A 88 8.94 7.12 -5.68
C LYS A 88 10.43 7.48 -5.63
N ASN A 89 11.02 7.55 -4.43
CA ASN A 89 12.42 7.90 -4.25
C ASN A 89 13.37 6.94 -4.99
N THR A 90 13.11 5.63 -4.88
CA THR A 90 13.94 4.61 -5.53
C THR A 90 13.86 4.70 -7.06
N ARG A 91 12.68 5.05 -7.61
CA ARG A 91 12.54 5.32 -9.04
C ARG A 91 13.33 6.58 -9.44
N ASP A 92 13.14 7.67 -8.71
CA ASP A 92 13.72 8.97 -9.05
C ASP A 92 15.24 8.92 -9.00
N SER A 93 15.83 8.22 -8.03
CA SER A 93 17.27 7.97 -7.99
C SER A 93 17.78 7.19 -9.20
N LYS A 94 17.02 6.20 -9.70
CA LYS A 94 17.41 5.44 -10.90
C LYS A 94 17.39 6.29 -12.16
N LEU A 95 16.41 7.18 -12.31
CA LEU A 95 16.34 8.12 -13.44
C LEU A 95 17.54 9.06 -13.42
N ALA A 96 17.84 9.64 -12.25
CA ALA A 96 19.00 10.52 -12.06
C ALA A 96 20.34 9.81 -12.38
N THR A 97 20.50 8.55 -12.00
CA THR A 97 21.70 7.76 -12.35
C THR A 97 21.81 7.51 -13.85
N ASN A 98 20.70 7.22 -14.53
CA ASN A 98 20.72 6.98 -15.97
C ASN A 98 21.13 8.25 -16.76
N ASP A 99 20.65 9.42 -16.33
CA ASP A 99 21.02 10.70 -16.94
C ASP A 99 22.52 11.02 -16.78
N GLN A 100 23.15 10.60 -15.68
CA GLN A 100 24.60 10.76 -15.49
C GLN A 100 25.45 9.88 -16.42
N ASN A 101 24.96 8.69 -16.79
CA ASN A 101 25.71 7.79 -17.68
C ASN A 101 25.60 8.17 -19.17
N LEU A 102 24.68 9.06 -19.53
CA LEU A 102 24.46 9.54 -20.90
C LEU A 102 25.23 10.84 -21.21
N ASN A 103 25.74 11.53 -20.18
CA ASN A 103 26.57 12.74 -20.29
C ASN A 103 28.06 12.41 -20.09
#